data_AF-A0A8B3NER3-F1
#
_entry.id   AF-A0A8B3NER3-F1
#
_cell.length_a   1.000
_cell.length_b   1.000
_cell.length_c   1.000
_cell.angle_alpha   90.00
_cell.angle_beta   90.00
_cell.angle_gamma   90.00
#
_symmetry.space_group_name_H-M   'P 1'
#
loop_
_entity.id
_entity.type
_entity.pdbx_description
1 polymer ?
#
loop_
_entity_poly.entity_id
_entity_poly.type
_entity_poly.pdbx_seq_one_letter_code
_entity_poly.pdbx_strand_id
1 'polypeptide(L)' 'IGPATTRGRVPDADTVIAAMEKCGWVQAKAARLLGLTPRQIGYVLRKRGIEIKRL' A
#
# COMPACT_ATOMS: atom_id res chain seq x y z
N ILE A 1 1.32 -1.31 22.09
CA ILE A 1 0.02 -1.67 21.47
C ILE A 1 0.21 -1.47 19.95
N GLY A 2 0.60 -2.52 19.23
CA GLY A 2 0.71 -2.48 17.76
C GLY A 2 -0.68 -2.69 17.14
N PRO A 3 -1.01 -2.05 16.00
CA PRO A 3 -2.37 -2.12 15.46
C PRO A 3 -2.69 -3.55 15.03
N ALA A 4 -3.84 -4.03 15.48
CA ALA A 4 -4.46 -5.27 15.06
C ALA A 4 -4.68 -5.26 13.54
N THR A 5 -3.78 -5.85 12.77
CA THR A 5 -4.04 -6.13 11.36
C THR A 5 -4.97 -7.34 11.32
N THR A 6 -6.23 -7.06 11.00
CA THR A 6 -7.24 -8.02 10.59
C THR A 6 -6.63 -9.13 9.74
N ARG A 7 -6.79 -10.37 10.20
CA ARG A 7 -6.51 -11.57 9.40
C ARG A 7 -7.31 -11.47 8.09
N GLY A 8 -6.60 -11.42 6.96
CA GLY A 8 -7.07 -12.08 5.74
C GLY A 8 -7.73 -11.27 4.61
N ARG A 9 -7.76 -9.93 4.62
CA ARG A 9 -8.09 -9.17 3.39
C ARG A 9 -6.89 -8.37 2.93
N VAL A 10 -6.22 -8.86 1.88
CA VAL A 10 -5.26 -8.06 1.13
C VAL A 10 -6.00 -6.80 0.67
N PRO A 11 -5.50 -5.59 0.99
CA PRO A 11 -6.17 -4.36 0.60
C PRO A 11 -6.32 -4.34 -0.91
N ASP A 12 -7.50 -3.94 -1.36
CA ASP A 12 -7.81 -3.88 -2.78
C ASP A 12 -6.75 -3.03 -3.50
N ALA A 13 -6.37 -3.48 -4.70
CA ALA A 13 -5.31 -2.84 -5.47
C ALA A 13 -5.62 -1.35 -5.70
N ASP A 14 -6.90 -1.05 -5.92
CA ASP A 14 -7.45 0.28 -6.09
C ASP A 14 -7.20 1.17 -4.85
N THR A 15 -7.41 0.63 -3.64
CA THR A 15 -7.12 1.35 -2.38
C THR A 15 -5.63 1.65 -2.23
N VAL A 16 -4.77 0.71 -2.61
CA VAL A 16 -3.32 0.92 -2.60
C VAL A 16 -2.89 1.96 -3.62
N ILE A 17 -3.45 1.93 -4.83
CA ILE A 17 -3.19 2.93 -5.89
C ILE A 17 -3.65 4.32 -5.43
N ALA A 18 -4.88 4.46 -4.96
CA ALA A 18 -5.42 5.74 -4.50
C ALA A 18 -4.57 6.34 -3.35
N ALA A 19 -4.11 5.51 -2.42
CA ALA A 19 -3.21 5.96 -1.35
C ALA A 19 -1.82 6.34 -1.89
N MET A 20 -1.28 5.59 -2.86
CA MET A 20 -0.02 5.91 -3.53
C MET A 20 -0.12 7.23 -4.29
N GLU A 21 -1.17 7.46 -5.08
CA GLU A 21 -1.39 8.71 -5.82
C GLU A 21 -1.50 9.91 -4.88
N LYS A 22 -2.32 9.79 -3.82
CA LYS A 22 -2.47 10.83 -2.79
C LYS A 22 -1.15 11.15 -2.07
N CYS A 23 -0.24 10.19 -2.00
CA CYS A 23 1.05 10.32 -1.33
C CYS A 23 2.21 10.64 -2.29
N GLY A 24 1.95 10.89 -3.58
CA GLY A 24 2.99 11.14 -4.58
C GLY A 24 3.88 9.93 -4.81
N TRP A 25 3.31 8.73 -4.84
CA TRP A 25 3.99 7.44 -5.04
C TRP A 25 5.00 7.06 -3.95
N VAL A 26 4.90 7.67 -2.76
CA VAL A 26 5.73 7.32 -1.59
C VAL A 26 5.10 6.20 -0.78
N GLN A 27 5.63 4.98 -0.92
CA GLN A 27 5.13 3.77 -0.24
C GLN A 27 5.02 3.92 1.28
N ALA A 28 5.99 4.56 1.94
CA ALA A 28 5.98 4.73 3.39
C ALA A 28 4.81 5.62 3.86
N LYS A 29 4.47 6.67 3.09
CA LYS A 29 3.32 7.53 3.38
C LYS A 29 2.01 6.80 3.11
N ALA A 30 1.89 6.10 1.98
CA ALA A 30 0.71 5.32 1.64
C ALA A 30 0.44 4.19 2.65
N ALA A 31 1.50 3.51 3.08
CA ALA A 31 1.44 2.48 4.11
C ALA A 31 0.93 3.04 5.44
N ARG A 32 1.44 4.19 5.88
CA ARG A 32 0.97 4.88 7.10
C ARG A 32 -0.50 5.27 6.98
N LEU A 33 -0.94 5.76 5.82
CA LEU A 33 -2.32 6.16 5.56
C LEU A 33 -3.29 4.98 5.62
N LEU A 34 -2.86 3.82 5.13
CA LEU A 34 -3.68 2.60 5.11
C LEU A 34 -3.50 1.71 6.36
N GLY A 35 -2.67 2.12 7.33
CA GLY A 35 -2.33 1.28 8.49
C GLY A 35 -1.59 -0.02 8.12
N LEU A 36 -0.92 -0.02 6.97
CA LEU A 36 -0.18 -1.15 6.42
C LEU A 36 1.32 -0.98 6.62
N THR A 37 2.06 -2.04 6.37
CA THR A 37 3.51 -1.95 6.21
C THR A 37 3.89 -1.58 4.77
N PRO A 38 4.99 -0.84 4.54
CA PRO A 38 5.48 -0.53 3.19
C PRO A 38 5.72 -1.80 2.36
N ARG A 39 6.10 -2.90 3.01
CA ARG A 39 6.29 -4.20 2.38
C ARG A 39 4.98 -4.78 1.83
N GLN A 40 3.87 -4.63 2.54
CA GLN A 40 2.56 -5.09 2.06
C GLN A 40 2.11 -4.28 0.84
N ILE A 41 2.32 -2.96 0.85
CA ILE A 41 2.08 -2.09 -0.32
C ILE A 41 2.89 -2.59 -1.52
N GLY A 42 4.20 -2.79 -1.35
CA GLY A 42 5.07 -3.29 -2.42
C GLY A 42 4.66 -4.68 -2.92
N TYR A 43 4.22 -5.57 -2.03
CA TYR A 43 3.72 -6.89 -2.39
C TYR A 43 2.43 -6.80 -3.23
N VAL A 44 1.48 -5.94 -2.85
CA VAL A 44 0.23 -5.75 -3.62
C VAL A 44 0.52 -5.18 -5.00
N LEU A 45 1.38 -4.16 -5.08
CA LEU A 45 1.78 -3.55 -6.36
C LEU A 45 2.44 -4.59 -7.28
N ARG A 46 3.39 -5.37 -6.74
CA ARG A 46 4.08 -6.41 -7.51
C ARG A 46 3.15 -7.54 -7.94
N LYS A 47 2.25 -7.99 -7.06
CA LYS A 47 1.27 -9.04 -7.36
C LYS A 47 0.26 -8.61 -8.44
N ARG A 48 -0.04 -7.32 -8.52
CA ARG A 48 -0.98 -6.73 -9.48
C ARG A 48 -0.31 -6.19 -10.74
N GLY A 49 1.02 -6.25 -10.84
CA GLY A 49 1.77 -5.75 -11.99
C GLY A 49 1.76 -4.22 -12.10
N ILE A 50 1.55 -3.50 -11.00
CA ILE A 50 1.55 -2.03 -10.99
C ILE A 50 3.00 -1.56 -10.88
N GLU A 51 3.52 -0.97 -11.95
CA GLU A 51 4.82 -0.32 -11.92
C GLU A 51 4.78 0.93 -11.03
N ILE A 52 5.73 1.00 -10.10
CA ILE A 52 5.91 2.20 -9.29
C ILE A 52 6.58 3.24 -10.18
N LYS A 53 5.82 4.26 -10.58
CA LYS A 53 6.40 5.45 -11.21
C LYS A 53 7.26 6.16 -10.17
N ARG A 54 8.56 5.88 -10.18
CA ARG A 54 9.56 6.77 -9.57
C ARG A 54 9.66 7.98 -10.49
N LEU A 55 8.98 9.07 -10.10
CA LEU A 55 9.27 10.41 -10.60
C LEU A 55 10.56 10.93 -9.97
#